data_AF-A0A4Q3NHD3-F1
#
_entry.id   AF-A0A4Q3NHD3-F1
#
_cell.length_a   1.000
_cell.length_b   1.000
_cell.length_c   1.000
_cell.angle_alpha   90.00
_cell.angle_beta   90.00
_cell.angle_gamma   90.00
#
_symmetry.space_group_name_H-M   'P 1'
#
loop_
_entity.id
_entity.type
_entity.pdbx_description
1 polymer ?
#
loop_
_entity_poly.entity_id
_entity_poly.type
_entity_poly.pdbx_seq_one_letter_code
_entity_poly.pdbx_strand_id
1 'polypeptide(L)'
;MDDITLADNPSAHRFELRLGDAVAAFADYKLEPGTLTFTHTEVLPAHEGKGLASKLAKFSLGQVRERGLKAVPVCSFFAGYINKHPEYQDLLLQA
;
A
#
# COMPACT_ATOMS: atom_id res chain seq x y z
N MET A 1 20.74 -5.41 12.22
CA MET A 1 19.34 -4.99 12.37
C MET A 1 18.90 -4.46 11.02
N ASP A 2 18.01 -5.15 10.31
CA ASP A 2 17.46 -4.64 9.05
C ASP A 2 16.55 -3.45 9.37
N ASP A 3 16.95 -2.26 8.93
CA ASP A 3 16.15 -1.05 9.06
C ASP A 3 15.01 -1.10 8.03
N ILE A 4 13.76 -1.00 8.51
CA ILE A 4 12.57 -1.02 7.66
C ILE A 4 12.20 0.42 7.34
N THR A 5 12.36 0.80 6.07
CA THR A 5 11.96 2.13 5.59
C THR A 5 10.74 2.02 4.68
N LEU A 6 9.74 2.86 4.90
CA LEU A 6 8.54 2.99 4.07
C LEU A 6 8.57 4.34 3.37
N ALA A 7 8.42 4.34 2.05
CA ALA A 7 8.47 5.56 1.25
C ALA A 7 7.39 5.58 0.16
N ASP A 8 6.91 6.79 -0.11
CA ASP A 8 6.12 7.15 -1.28
C ASP A 8 7.07 7.45 -2.45
N ASN A 9 6.90 6.77 -3.58
CA ASN A 9 7.62 7.05 -4.81
C ASN A 9 6.63 7.51 -5.90
N PRO A 10 6.29 8.80 -5.92
CA PRO A 10 5.28 9.33 -6.82
C PRO A 10 5.73 9.33 -8.29
N SER A 11 7.04 9.43 -8.53
CA SER A 11 7.64 9.32 -9.87
C SER A 11 7.40 7.95 -10.51
N ALA A 12 7.33 6.91 -9.68
CA ALA A 12 7.11 5.54 -10.10
C ALA A 12 5.70 5.03 -9.76
N HIS A 13 4.82 5.93 -9.30
CA HIS A 13 3.45 5.66 -8.86
C HIS A 13 3.31 4.43 -7.95
N ARG A 14 4.22 4.29 -6.98
CA ARG A 14 4.22 3.14 -6.08
C ARG A 14 4.69 3.51 -4.68
N PHE A 15 4.18 2.78 -3.69
CA PHE A 15 4.75 2.78 -2.34
C PHE A 15 5.78 1.67 -2.24
N GLU A 16 6.90 1.95 -1.57
CA GLU A 16 8.01 1.02 -1.44
C GLU A 16 8.30 0.77 0.03
N LEU A 17 8.49 -0.50 0.38
CA LEU A 17 9.06 -0.93 1.65
C LEU A 17 10.47 -1.44 1.37
N ARG A 18 11.46 -0.74 1.92
CA ARG A 18 12.88 -1.06 1.83
C ARG A 18 13.38 -1.71 3.12
N LEU A 19 14.28 -2.69 2.95
CA LEU A 19 15.07 -3.28 4.03
C LEU A 19 16.53 -2.90 3.77
N GLY A 20 17.03 -1.91 4.51
CA GLY A 20 18.27 -1.24 4.15
C GLY A 20 18.16 -0.59 2.77
N ASP A 21 19.03 -0.99 1.83
CA ASP A 21 19.09 -0.42 0.48
C ASP A 21 18.17 -1.14 -0.53
N ALA A 22 17.70 -2.34 -0.21
CA ALA A 22 16.90 -3.16 -1.12
C ALA A 22 15.40 -2.95 -0.93
N VAL A 23 14.66 -2.82 -2.03
CA VAL A 23 13.19 -2.88 -2.02
C VAL A 23 12.76 -4.31 -1.69
N ALA A 24 12.01 -4.49 -0.62
CA ALA A 24 11.52 -5.80 -0.20
C ALA A 24 10.04 -6.02 -0.57
N ALA A 25 9.26 -4.95 -0.66
CA ALA A 25 7.89 -4.98 -1.16
C ALA A 25 7.50 -3.65 -1.81
N PHE A 26 6.57 -3.67 -2.74
CA PHE A 26 6.00 -2.47 -3.34
C PHE A 26 4.50 -2.62 -3.61
N ALA A 27 3.82 -1.48 -3.66
CA ALA A 27 2.38 -1.38 -3.93
C ALA A 27 2.18 -0.31 -4.99
N ASP A 28 1.86 -0.74 -6.21
CA ASP A 28 1.56 0.15 -7.31
C ASP A 28 0.18 0.79 -7.10
N TYR A 29 0.13 2.07 -7.41
CA TYR A 29 -1.10 2.82 -7.38
C TYR A 29 -1.24 3.69 -8.62
N LYS A 30 -2.47 4.14 -8.86
CA LYS A 30 -2.78 5.17 -9.82
C LYS A 30 -3.40 6.34 -9.08
N LEU A 31 -2.79 7.51 -9.20
CA LEU A 31 -3.34 8.73 -8.64
C LEU A 31 -4.35 9.31 -9.62
N GLU A 32 -5.59 9.48 -9.16
CA GLU A 32 -6.70 10.05 -9.92
C GLU A 32 -7.30 11.23 -9.11
N PRO A 33 -8.09 12.12 -9.73
CA PRO A 33 -8.64 13.28 -9.03
C PRO A 33 -9.49 12.87 -7.80
N GLY A 34 -8.93 13.06 -6.60
CA GLY A 34 -9.58 12.72 -5.33
C GLY A 34 -9.45 11.24 -4.91
N THR A 35 -8.80 10.39 -5.70
CA THR A 35 -8.72 8.94 -5.43
C THR A 35 -7.34 8.37 -5.70
N LEU A 36 -7.04 7.26 -5.03
CA LEU A 36 -5.80 6.51 -5.19
C LEU A 36 -6.14 5.04 -5.37
N THR A 37 -5.92 4.55 -6.58
CA THR A 37 -6.32 3.22 -7.03
C THR A 37 -5.16 2.25 -6.87
N PHE A 38 -5.26 1.29 -5.96
CA PHE A 38 -4.23 0.26 -5.73
C PHE A 38 -4.39 -0.88 -6.72
N THR A 39 -3.51 -0.92 -7.72
CA THR A 39 -3.61 -1.84 -8.87
C THR A 39 -2.88 -3.15 -8.61
N HIS A 40 -1.75 -3.10 -7.91
CA HIS A 40 -0.92 -4.28 -7.67
C HIS A 40 -0.13 -4.14 -6.38
N THR A 41 0.20 -5.27 -5.77
CA THR A 41 1.07 -5.31 -4.59
C THR A 41 1.90 -6.57 -4.66
N GLU A 42 3.20 -6.41 -4.54
CA GLU A 42 4.15 -7.51 -4.64
C GLU A 42 5.14 -7.44 -3.49
N VAL A 43 5.43 -8.60 -2.92
CA VAL A 43 6.53 -8.79 -1.96
C VAL A 43 7.55 -9.67 -2.66
N LEU A 44 8.81 -9.27 -2.61
CA LEU A 44 9.86 -10.10 -3.20
C LEU A 44 9.93 -11.44 -2.46
N PRO A 45 10.15 -12.56 -3.19
CA PRO A 45 10.12 -13.91 -2.62
C PRO A 45 11.09 -14.12 -1.45
N ALA A 46 12.24 -13.43 -1.45
CA ALA A 46 13.20 -13.44 -0.35
C ALA A 46 12.65 -12.86 0.98
N HIS A 47 11.52 -12.16 0.92
CA HIS A 47 10.91 -11.45 2.03
C HIS A 47 9.44 -11.82 2.28
N GLU A 48 8.93 -12.84 1.59
CA GLU A 48 7.61 -13.41 1.86
C GLU A 48 7.51 -13.99 3.27
N GLY A 49 6.28 -14.11 3.79
CA GLY A 49 6.02 -14.63 5.13
C GLY A 49 6.40 -13.72 6.30
N LYS A 50 7.01 -12.55 6.04
CA LYS A 50 7.43 -11.57 7.06
C LYS A 50 6.39 -10.47 7.36
N GLY A 51 5.18 -10.58 6.78
CA GLY A 51 4.11 -9.60 6.96
C GLY A 51 4.38 -8.22 6.34
N LEU A 52 5.31 -8.13 5.37
CA LEU A 52 5.70 -6.86 4.75
C LEU A 52 4.57 -6.22 3.94
N ALA A 53 3.80 -7.02 3.19
CA ALA A 53 2.65 -6.53 2.43
C ALA A 53 1.63 -5.82 3.34
N SER A 54 1.38 -6.37 4.54
CA SER A 54 0.47 -5.77 5.51
C SER A 54 0.99 -4.46 6.08
N LYS A 55 2.31 -4.36 6.34
CA LYS A 55 2.93 -3.10 6.77
C LYS A 55 2.84 -2.03 5.69
N LEU A 56 3.11 -2.42 4.45
CA LEU A 56 3.02 -1.54 3.29
C LEU A 56 1.59 -1.06 3.06
N ALA A 57 0.60 -1.96 3.06
CA ALA A 57 -0.80 -1.59 2.92
C ALA A 57 -1.28 -0.63 4.02
N LYS A 58 -0.89 -0.89 5.28
CA LYS A 58 -1.19 0.02 6.39
C LYS A 58 -0.65 1.43 6.13
N PHE A 59 0.61 1.52 5.72
CA PHE A 59 1.27 2.79 5.40
C PHE A 59 0.59 3.49 4.22
N SER A 60 0.34 2.78 3.11
CA SER A 60 -0.31 3.35 1.93
C SER A 60 -1.72 3.86 2.23
N LEU A 61 -2.51 3.12 3.01
CA LEU A 61 -3.85 3.56 3.43
C LEU A 61 -3.80 4.76 4.40
N GLY A 62 -2.79 4.80 5.27
CA GLY A 62 -2.50 5.98 6.10
C GLY A 62 -2.27 7.22 5.23
N GLN A 63 -1.41 7.11 4.21
CA GLN A 63 -1.12 8.19 3.27
C GLN A 63 -2.37 8.65 2.51
N VAL A 64 -3.25 7.73 2.12
CA VAL A 64 -4.54 8.08 1.49
C VAL A 64 -5.38 8.93 2.43
N ARG A 65 -5.49 8.53 3.70
CA ARG A 65 -6.24 9.27 4.73
C ARG A 65 -5.64 10.64 5.00
N GLU A 66 -4.32 10.73 5.15
CA GLU A 66 -3.62 12.00 5.42
C GLU A 66 -3.76 12.97 4.26
N ARG A 67 -3.84 12.48 3.02
CA ARG A 67 -4.06 13.28 1.82
C ARG A 67 -5.54 13.63 1.59
N GLY A 68 -6.46 13.10 2.40
CA GLY A 68 -7.91 13.27 2.21
C GLY A 68 -8.44 12.64 0.92
N LEU A 69 -7.76 11.62 0.40
CA LEU A 69 -8.15 10.89 -0.81
C LEU A 69 -9.01 9.68 -0.43
N LYS A 70 -9.66 9.08 -1.44
CA LYS A 70 -10.32 7.78 -1.30
C LYS A 70 -9.48 6.66 -1.92
N ALA A 71 -9.43 5.50 -1.27
CA ALA A 71 -8.75 4.31 -1.75
C ALA A 71 -9.67 3.49 -2.67
N VAL A 72 -9.14 3.03 -3.80
CA VAL A 72 -9.82 2.07 -4.69
C VAL A 72 -8.99 0.78 -4.74
N PRO A 73 -9.36 -0.27 -4.00
CA PRO A 73 -8.61 -1.52 -3.95
C PRO A 73 -8.96 -2.41 -5.14
N VAL A 74 -8.23 -2.27 -6.26
CA VAL A 74 -8.42 -3.15 -7.43
C VAL A 74 -7.76 -4.50 -7.23
N CYS A 75 -6.60 -4.55 -6.56
CA CYS A 75 -5.95 -5.82 -6.25
C CYS A 75 -6.66 -6.56 -5.10
N SER A 76 -6.76 -7.87 -5.23
CA SER A 76 -7.40 -8.76 -4.24
C SER A 76 -6.74 -8.67 -2.85
N PHE A 77 -5.44 -8.34 -2.82
CA PHE A 77 -4.70 -8.18 -1.57
C PHE A 77 -5.22 -7.00 -0.75
N PHE A 78 -5.31 -5.80 -1.33
CA PHE A 78 -5.84 -4.63 -0.62
C PHE A 78 -7.31 -4.81 -0.25
N ALA A 79 -8.12 -5.40 -1.14
CA ALA A 79 -9.53 -5.70 -0.84
C ALA A 79 -9.65 -6.63 0.38
N GLY A 80 -8.85 -7.71 0.42
CA GLY A 80 -8.79 -8.63 1.56
C GLY A 80 -8.24 -7.98 2.83
N TYR A 81 -7.25 -7.09 2.71
CA TYR A 81 -6.68 -6.36 3.83
C TYR A 81 -7.70 -5.43 4.47
N ILE A 82 -8.40 -4.61 3.67
CA ILE A 82 -9.42 -3.67 4.16
C ILE A 82 -10.63 -4.43 4.74
N ASN A 83 -10.98 -5.59 4.19
CA ASN A 83 -12.03 -6.43 4.78
C ASN A 83 -11.67 -6.94 6.19
N LYS A 84 -10.38 -7.21 6.45
CA LYS A 84 -9.88 -7.56 7.80
C LYS A 84 -9.72 -6.35 8.71
N HIS A 85 -9.63 -5.15 8.14
CA HIS A 85 -9.35 -3.88 8.80
C HIS A 85 -10.47 -2.87 8.51
N PRO A 86 -11.63 -3.02 9.18
CA PRO A 86 -12.82 -2.21 8.89
C PRO A 86 -12.61 -0.71 9.14
N GLU A 87 -11.59 -0.35 9.92
CA GLU A 87 -11.15 1.03 10.13
C GLU A 87 -10.79 1.79 8.84
N TYR A 88 -10.41 1.08 7.78
CA TYR A 88 -10.11 1.66 6.47
C TYR A 88 -11.29 1.63 5.50
N GLN A 89 -12.43 1.04 5.87
CA GLN A 89 -13.62 1.03 5.00
C GLN A 89 -14.15 2.43 4.73
N ASP A 90 -13.99 3.37 5.67
CA ASP A 90 -14.33 4.78 5.45
C ASP A 90 -13.51 5.42 4.31
N LEU A 91 -12.28 4.95 4.11
CA LEU A 91 -11.42 5.43 3.02
C LEU A 91 -11.81 4.86 1.68
N LEU A 92 -12.60 3.79 1.63
CA LEU A 92 -13.04 3.23 0.36
C LEU A 92 -13.90 4.25 -0.38
N LEU A 93 -13.61 4.42 -1.66
CA LEU A 93 -14.60 4.99 -2.56
C LEU A 93 -15.70 3.94 -2.70
N GLN A 94 -16.81 4.11 -1.98
CA GLN A 94 -18.03 3.37 -2.29
C GLN A 94 -18.47 3.83 -3.69
N ALA A 95 -18.32 2.94 -4.67
CA ALA A 95 -18.89 3.13 -6.00
C ALA A 95 -20.39 2.83 -5.98
#